data_AF-A0A812HE60-F1
#
_entry.id   AF-A0A812HE60-F1
#
_cell.length_a   1.000
_cell.length_b   1.000
_cell.length_c   1.000
_cell.angle_alpha   90.00
_cell.angle_beta   90.00
_cell.angle_gamma   90.00
#
_symmetry.space_group_name_H-M   'P 1'
#
loop_
_entity.id
_entity.type
_entity.pdbx_description
1 polymer ?
#
loop_
_entity_poly.entity_id
_entity_poly.type
_entity_poly.pdbx_seq_one_letter_code
_entity_poly.pdbx_strand_id
1 'polypeptide(L)'
;MALRGEGLPDSGAVIDKAAYQEWQTEVVAAFYEEGRRCTELFPQTGAPAVLRKRKFILYALDASGRTASLVESMSEDLPEKEPLMMFHVGSHTLDYVKRGLKDGVFSYPACDLGGLSNYPQKLGEAAEYVGEPLEVKKNSNLYEHSRSICQQWRILAEVNLPETFEADLQTWLATAIMALGGDVQLRFWAPPEEHRVVATAADVRTRTGQYYTRIFNGGDERYAENSDATDLFCGVWKTGITPNLNSKNLRTEYRPYDPSST
;
A
#
# COMPACT_ATOMS: atom_id res chain seq x y z
N MET A 1 -11.06 -54.64 6.54
CA MET A 1 -10.36 -53.78 5.57
C MET A 1 -11.23 -52.55 5.38
N ALA A 2 -10.98 -51.50 6.18
CA ALA A 2 -11.72 -50.24 6.14
C ALA A 2 -10.71 -49.14 5.86
N LEU A 3 -10.99 -48.37 4.82
CA LEU A 3 -10.12 -47.35 4.25
C LEU A 3 -9.86 -46.24 5.28
N ARG A 4 -8.57 -45.98 5.53
CA ARG A 4 -8.14 -44.78 6.25
C ARG A 4 -8.54 -43.58 5.41
N GLY A 5 -9.39 -42.71 5.98
CA GLY A 5 -9.59 -41.38 5.45
C GLY A 5 -8.23 -40.67 5.47
N GLU A 6 -7.74 -40.33 4.29
CA GLU A 6 -6.62 -39.41 4.13
C GLU A 6 -7.04 -38.08 4.76
N GLY A 7 -6.32 -37.68 5.80
CA GLY A 7 -6.50 -36.38 6.41
C GLY A 7 -6.26 -35.31 5.35
N LEU A 8 -7.23 -34.42 5.20
CA LEU A 8 -7.03 -33.13 4.54
C LEU A 8 -5.76 -32.48 5.12
N PRO A 9 -4.93 -31.81 4.31
CA PRO A 9 -3.76 -31.09 4.81
C PRO A 9 -4.24 -30.12 5.90
N ASP A 10 -3.58 -30.18 7.04
CA ASP A 10 -3.83 -29.36 8.22
C ASP A 10 -3.86 -27.89 7.77
N SER A 11 -5.05 -27.29 7.76
CA SER A 11 -5.21 -25.88 7.40
C SER A 11 -4.40 -25.08 8.42
N GLY A 12 -3.35 -24.38 7.97
CA GLY A 12 -2.38 -23.70 8.83
C GLY A 12 -3.08 -22.96 9.98
N ALA A 13 -2.59 -23.17 11.21
CA ALA A 13 -3.23 -22.65 12.40
C ALA A 13 -3.46 -21.13 12.28
N VAL A 14 -4.73 -20.74 12.24
CA VAL A 14 -5.17 -19.34 12.24
C VAL A 14 -5.06 -18.79 13.65
N ILE A 15 -4.53 -17.58 13.79
CA ILE A 15 -4.37 -16.89 15.07
C ILE A 15 -5.16 -15.58 15.09
N ASP A 16 -5.56 -15.18 16.29
CA ASP A 16 -6.21 -13.91 16.54
C ASP A 16 -5.20 -12.75 16.55
N LYS A 17 -5.73 -11.53 16.71
CA LYS A 17 -4.94 -10.30 16.73
C LYS A 17 -4.02 -10.18 17.94
N ALA A 18 -4.41 -10.70 19.11
CA ALA A 18 -3.61 -10.59 20.32
C ALA A 18 -2.36 -11.47 20.19
N ALA A 19 -2.54 -12.73 19.78
CA ALA A 19 -1.43 -13.64 19.48
C ALA A 19 -0.53 -13.08 18.35
N TYR A 20 -1.12 -12.47 17.32
CA TYR A 20 -0.33 -11.82 16.27
C TYR A 20 0.50 -10.64 16.80
N GLN A 21 -0.03 -9.83 17.71
CA GLN A 21 0.68 -8.69 18.30
C GLN A 21 1.83 -9.13 19.21
N GLU A 22 1.67 -10.24 19.93
CA GLU A 22 2.76 -10.87 20.68
C GLU A 22 3.88 -11.32 19.73
N TRP A 23 3.53 -12.09 18.69
CA TRP A 23 4.51 -12.51 17.67
C TRP A 23 5.17 -11.32 16.97
N GLN A 24 4.40 -10.29 16.61
CA GLN A 24 4.94 -9.06 16.01
C GLN A 24 6.00 -8.43 16.92
N THR A 25 5.77 -8.41 18.23
CA THR A 25 6.72 -7.86 19.20
C THR A 25 8.02 -8.67 19.21
N GLU A 26 7.93 -10.00 19.17
CA GLU A 26 9.11 -10.87 19.06
C GLU A 26 9.90 -10.63 17.76
N VAL A 27 9.21 -10.52 16.62
CA VAL A 27 9.85 -10.24 15.32
C VAL A 27 10.54 -8.87 15.35
N VAL A 28 9.88 -7.83 15.86
CA VAL A 28 10.48 -6.50 15.98
C VAL A 28 11.73 -6.55 16.86
N ALA A 29 11.65 -7.19 18.02
CA ALA A 29 12.80 -7.31 18.93
C ALA A 29 13.97 -8.10 18.31
N ALA A 30 13.69 -9.08 17.45
CA ALA A 30 14.70 -9.92 16.82
C ALA A 30 15.41 -9.26 15.63
N PHE A 31 14.74 -8.38 14.89
CA PHE A 31 15.22 -7.90 13.58
C PHE A 31 15.34 -6.39 13.45
N TYR A 32 14.58 -5.59 14.20
CA TYR A 32 14.63 -4.15 14.02
C TYR A 32 15.98 -3.58 14.48
N GLU A 33 16.60 -2.77 13.64
CA GLU A 33 17.74 -1.93 13.97
C GLU A 33 17.46 -0.50 13.53
N GLU A 34 17.90 0.50 14.30
CA GLU A 34 17.71 1.92 13.97
C GLU A 34 18.78 2.42 12.96
N GLY A 35 19.94 1.75 12.93
CA GLY A 35 21.08 2.13 12.12
C GLY A 35 20.82 2.03 10.62
N ARG A 36 21.23 3.05 9.87
CA ARG A 36 21.23 3.01 8.41
C ARG A 36 22.51 2.32 7.94
N ARG A 37 22.39 1.42 6.97
CA ARG A 37 23.54 0.82 6.27
C ARG A 37 23.17 0.43 4.85
N CYS A 38 24.16 0.46 3.97
CA CYS A 38 24.00 0.02 2.59
C CYS A 38 23.84 -1.51 2.56
N THR A 39 22.73 -1.99 2.01
CA THR A 39 22.47 -3.41 1.77
C THR A 39 21.89 -3.60 0.38
N GLU A 40 21.93 -4.83 -0.12
CA GLU A 40 21.18 -5.20 -1.31
C GLU A 40 19.67 -5.02 -1.10
N LEU A 41 18.92 -4.87 -2.21
CA LEU A 41 17.45 -4.75 -2.17
C LEU A 41 16.77 -6.01 -1.63
N PHE A 42 17.31 -7.18 -1.98
CA PHE A 42 16.78 -8.47 -1.55
C PHE A 42 17.60 -9.01 -0.38
N PRO A 43 16.98 -9.31 0.77
CA PRO A 43 17.69 -9.96 1.86
C PRO A 43 18.07 -11.39 1.47
N GLN A 44 19.15 -11.87 2.07
CA GLN A 44 19.55 -13.28 2.00
C GLN A 44 19.30 -13.92 3.36
N THR A 45 19.13 -15.24 3.41
CA THR A 45 19.00 -15.95 4.68
C THR A 45 20.23 -15.72 5.56
N GLY A 46 20.00 -15.31 6.80
CA GLY A 46 21.00 -14.87 7.77
C GLY A 46 21.48 -13.42 7.59
N ALA A 47 21.04 -12.72 6.54
CA ALA A 47 21.46 -11.36 6.20
C ALA A 47 20.26 -10.47 5.81
N PRO A 48 19.57 -9.87 6.81
CA PRO A 48 18.50 -8.90 6.57
C PRO A 48 18.99 -7.65 5.83
N ALA A 49 18.12 -7.10 5.00
CA ALA A 49 18.33 -5.87 4.26
C ALA A 49 17.83 -4.66 5.05
N VAL A 50 18.55 -3.54 4.99
CA VAL A 50 18.17 -2.28 5.62
C VAL A 50 17.81 -1.29 4.52
N LEU A 51 16.53 -0.96 4.44
CA LEU A 51 15.94 -0.29 3.29
C LEU A 51 15.14 0.95 3.70
N ARG A 52 14.93 1.81 2.72
CA ARG A 52 13.96 2.90 2.74
C ARG A 52 12.74 2.45 1.97
N LYS A 53 11.57 2.48 2.60
CA LYS A 53 10.30 2.32 1.90
C LYS A 53 9.83 3.69 1.42
N ARG A 54 9.66 3.84 0.11
CA ARG A 54 9.18 5.05 -0.57
C ARG A 54 7.96 4.69 -1.39
N LYS A 55 6.82 5.30 -1.04
CA LYS A 55 5.53 5.04 -1.68
C LYS A 55 5.07 6.29 -2.43
N PHE A 56 4.31 6.08 -3.50
CA PHE A 56 3.62 7.13 -4.23
C PHE A 56 2.17 6.75 -4.38
N ILE A 57 1.30 7.72 -4.20
CA ILE A 57 -0.15 7.56 -4.26
C ILE A 57 -0.69 8.62 -5.22
N LEU A 58 -1.48 8.19 -6.20
CA LEU A 58 -2.25 9.06 -7.07
C LEU A 58 -3.65 9.19 -6.49
N TYR A 59 -4.13 10.39 -6.24
CA TYR A 59 -5.49 10.60 -5.73
C TYR A 59 -6.27 11.57 -6.61
N ALA A 60 -7.58 11.34 -6.65
CA ALA A 60 -8.51 12.11 -7.46
C ALA A 60 -9.25 13.13 -6.61
N LEU A 61 -9.32 14.35 -7.15
CA LEU A 61 -10.12 15.46 -6.68
C LEU A 61 -11.24 15.74 -7.69
N ASP A 62 -12.23 16.52 -7.26
CA ASP A 62 -13.17 17.14 -8.19
C ASP A 62 -12.42 18.01 -9.22
N ALA A 63 -13.06 18.27 -10.37
CA ALA A 63 -12.50 19.04 -11.47
C ALA A 63 -11.87 20.39 -11.08
N SER A 64 -12.41 21.04 -10.05
CA SER A 64 -11.96 22.36 -9.61
C SER A 64 -10.83 22.30 -8.58
N GLY A 65 -10.53 21.11 -8.03
CA GLY A 65 -9.64 20.94 -6.90
C GLY A 65 -10.14 21.62 -5.61
N ARG A 66 -11.35 22.20 -5.63
CA ARG A 66 -11.88 23.06 -4.57
C ARG A 66 -12.01 22.32 -3.25
N THR A 67 -12.30 21.02 -3.28
CA THR A 67 -12.39 20.21 -2.05
C THR A 67 -11.12 20.33 -1.21
N ALA A 68 -9.91 20.35 -1.80
CA ALA A 68 -8.66 20.49 -1.05
C ALA A 68 -8.57 21.82 -0.30
N SER A 69 -8.96 22.92 -0.95
CA SER A 69 -9.01 24.25 -0.32
C SER A 69 -10.11 24.36 0.74
N LEU A 70 -11.24 23.66 0.58
CA LEU A 70 -12.29 23.59 1.60
C LEU A 70 -11.82 22.83 2.85
N VAL A 71 -11.04 21.76 2.69
CA VAL A 71 -10.45 21.01 3.80
C VAL A 71 -9.42 21.87 4.55
N GLU A 72 -8.55 22.57 3.81
CA GLU A 72 -7.55 23.49 4.39
C GLU A 72 -8.21 24.66 5.13
N SER A 73 -9.29 25.22 4.60
CA SER A 73 -10.06 26.31 5.24
C SER A 73 -11.05 25.84 6.31
N MET A 74 -11.08 24.54 6.62
CA MET A 74 -11.98 23.94 7.61
C MET A 74 -13.47 24.25 7.33
N SER A 75 -13.87 24.25 6.07
CA SER A 75 -15.24 24.58 5.67
C SER A 75 -16.28 23.60 6.22
N GLU A 76 -17.44 24.12 6.58
CA GLU A 76 -18.63 23.33 6.96
C GLU A 76 -19.31 22.67 5.75
N ASP A 77 -18.99 23.10 4.52
CA ASP A 77 -19.58 22.60 3.27
C ASP A 77 -18.96 21.27 2.79
N LEU A 78 -18.15 20.60 3.63
CA LEU A 78 -17.50 19.35 3.27
C LEU A 78 -18.48 18.17 3.35
N PRO A 79 -18.55 17.30 2.31
CA PRO A 79 -19.45 16.15 2.34
C PRO A 79 -19.06 15.15 3.43
N GLU A 80 -20.07 14.50 4.02
CA GLU A 80 -19.88 13.36 4.91
C GLU A 80 -19.18 12.19 4.19
N LYS A 81 -18.50 11.35 4.96
CA LYS A 81 -17.76 10.21 4.42
C LYS A 81 -18.67 9.12 3.87
N GLU A 82 -18.64 8.92 2.56
CA GLU A 82 -19.43 7.94 1.81
C GLU A 82 -18.54 6.88 1.12
N PRO A 83 -19.06 5.67 0.85
CA PRO A 83 -18.41 4.70 -0.02
C PRO A 83 -18.58 5.07 -1.51
N LEU A 84 -17.52 4.92 -2.28
CA LEU A 84 -17.51 4.98 -3.74
C LEU A 84 -17.03 3.64 -4.28
N MET A 85 -17.73 3.11 -5.30
CA MET A 85 -17.29 1.92 -6.01
C MET A 85 -16.29 2.31 -7.10
N MET A 86 -15.07 1.78 -7.04
CA MET A 86 -14.01 2.08 -7.99
C MET A 86 -13.20 0.84 -8.33
N PHE A 87 -12.51 0.86 -9.47
CA PHE A 87 -11.66 -0.25 -9.88
C PHE A 87 -10.43 -0.36 -8.98
N HIS A 88 -10.10 -1.56 -8.51
CA HIS A 88 -8.96 -1.84 -7.66
C HIS A 88 -7.85 -2.49 -8.49
N VAL A 89 -6.82 -1.70 -8.83
CA VAL A 89 -5.71 -2.12 -9.71
C VAL A 89 -5.01 -3.40 -9.22
N GLY A 90 -4.84 -3.60 -7.92
CA GLY A 90 -4.16 -4.79 -7.38
C GLY A 90 -4.97 -6.10 -7.44
N SER A 91 -6.30 -6.05 -7.42
CA SER A 91 -7.18 -7.23 -7.42
C SER A 91 -7.90 -7.41 -8.75
N HIS A 92 -7.83 -6.41 -9.63
CA HIS A 92 -8.52 -6.37 -10.93
C HIS A 92 -10.05 -6.52 -10.81
N THR A 93 -10.63 -5.99 -9.72
CA THR A 93 -12.07 -6.01 -9.44
C THR A 93 -12.57 -4.63 -9.04
N LEU A 94 -13.89 -4.41 -9.06
CA LEU A 94 -14.47 -3.25 -8.38
C LEU A 94 -14.44 -3.47 -6.86
N ASP A 95 -14.15 -2.41 -6.11
CA ASP A 95 -14.16 -2.41 -4.65
C ASP A 95 -14.54 -1.02 -4.12
N TYR A 96 -14.81 -0.92 -2.82
CA TYR A 96 -15.20 0.31 -2.16
C TYR A 96 -13.99 1.10 -1.65
N VAL A 97 -13.89 2.35 -2.08
CA VAL A 97 -13.06 3.39 -1.48
C VAL A 97 -13.94 4.39 -0.75
N LYS A 98 -13.38 5.23 0.11
CA LYS A 98 -14.16 6.28 0.78
C LYS A 98 -13.92 7.65 0.16
N ARG A 99 -14.91 8.54 0.26
CA ARG A 99 -14.73 9.98 0.00
C ARG A 99 -15.48 10.77 1.05
N GLY A 100 -14.93 11.88 1.52
CA GLY A 100 -15.62 12.76 2.46
C GLY A 100 -14.96 12.82 3.84
N LEU A 101 -15.52 13.67 4.70
CA LEU A 101 -15.02 13.99 6.02
C LEU A 101 -15.54 13.02 7.08
N LYS A 102 -14.64 12.51 7.92
CA LYS A 102 -14.98 11.80 9.17
C LYS A 102 -13.87 12.03 10.19
N ASP A 103 -14.25 12.31 11.44
CA ASP A 103 -13.34 12.46 12.57
C ASP A 103 -12.17 13.44 12.28
N GLY A 104 -12.47 14.56 11.61
CA GLY A 104 -11.48 15.59 11.27
C GLY A 104 -10.54 15.25 10.11
N VAL A 105 -10.79 14.14 9.39
CA VAL A 105 -9.98 13.71 8.24
C VAL A 105 -10.85 13.55 7.00
N PHE A 106 -10.53 14.32 5.96
CA PHE A 106 -11.12 14.15 4.64
C PHE A 106 -10.38 13.03 3.90
N SER A 107 -11.13 12.10 3.32
CA SER A 107 -10.56 11.00 2.50
C SER A 107 -10.80 11.29 1.02
N TYR A 108 -9.74 11.22 0.22
CA TYR A 108 -9.82 11.28 -1.24
C TYR A 108 -9.66 9.87 -1.82
N PRO A 109 -10.43 9.49 -2.85
CA PRO A 109 -10.21 8.23 -3.55
C PRO A 109 -8.84 8.24 -4.23
N ALA A 110 -8.08 7.16 -4.06
CA ALA A 110 -6.71 7.08 -4.52
C ALA A 110 -6.34 5.69 -5.03
N CYS A 111 -5.24 5.60 -5.77
CA CYS A 111 -4.59 4.34 -6.09
C CYS A 111 -3.08 4.42 -5.91
N ASP A 112 -2.50 3.24 -5.72
CA ASP A 112 -1.07 2.99 -5.76
C ASP A 112 -0.81 1.68 -6.52
N LEU A 113 0.44 1.22 -6.56
CA LEU A 113 0.82 -0.02 -7.25
C LEU A 113 0.28 -1.29 -6.57
N GLY A 114 -0.13 -1.19 -5.31
CA GLY A 114 -0.80 -2.22 -4.53
C GLY A 114 -2.32 -2.24 -4.71
N GLY A 115 -2.93 -1.11 -5.10
CA GLY A 115 -4.34 -1.07 -5.54
C GLY A 115 -5.12 0.16 -5.13
N LEU A 116 -6.35 -0.06 -4.64
CA LEU A 116 -7.28 1.01 -4.27
C LEU A 116 -7.04 1.47 -2.83
N SER A 117 -6.96 2.78 -2.61
CA SER A 117 -6.68 3.33 -1.28
C SER A 117 -7.30 4.70 -1.10
N ASN A 118 -7.01 5.34 0.03
CA ASN A 118 -7.40 6.71 0.32
C ASN A 118 -6.18 7.58 0.61
N TYR A 119 -6.17 8.79 0.06
CA TYR A 119 -5.31 9.85 0.59
C TYR A 119 -6.05 10.58 1.71
N PRO A 120 -5.50 10.62 2.94
CA PRO A 120 -6.07 11.38 4.04
C PRO A 120 -5.52 12.81 4.06
N GLN A 121 -6.41 13.80 4.20
CA GLN A 121 -6.04 15.20 4.52
C GLN A 121 -6.75 15.59 5.80
N LYS A 122 -6.03 16.07 6.81
CA LYS A 122 -6.67 16.59 8.03
C LYS A 122 -7.26 17.96 7.76
N LEU A 123 -8.38 18.26 8.43
CA LEU A 123 -8.94 19.61 8.42
C LEU A 123 -7.90 20.61 8.91
N GLY A 124 -7.79 21.75 8.21
CA GLY A 124 -6.84 22.81 8.54
C GLY A 124 -5.41 22.56 8.03
N GLU A 125 -5.11 21.39 7.47
CA GLU A 125 -3.82 21.10 6.85
C GLU A 125 -3.91 21.28 5.33
N ALA A 126 -2.91 21.93 4.74
CA ALA A 126 -2.77 21.99 3.29
C ALA A 126 -2.48 20.59 2.73
N ALA A 127 -3.01 20.28 1.55
CA ALA A 127 -2.66 19.04 0.87
C ALA A 127 -1.23 19.12 0.33
N GLU A 128 -0.47 18.05 0.52
CA GLU A 128 0.90 17.93 0.02
C GLU A 128 0.91 17.27 -1.35
N TYR A 129 1.71 17.81 -2.25
CA TYR A 129 1.76 17.37 -3.63
C TYR A 129 3.20 17.18 -4.10
N VAL A 130 3.41 16.17 -4.93
CA VAL A 130 4.64 15.98 -5.70
C VAL A 130 4.29 15.88 -7.18
N GLY A 131 5.22 16.27 -8.06
CA GLY A 131 4.98 16.28 -9.50
C GLY A 131 3.95 17.32 -9.95
N GLU A 132 3.57 17.22 -11.23
CA GLU A 132 2.66 18.17 -11.87
C GLU A 132 1.20 17.73 -11.74
N PRO A 133 0.25 18.66 -11.56
CA PRO A 133 -1.17 18.34 -11.58
C PRO A 133 -1.59 17.79 -12.96
N LEU A 134 -2.54 16.86 -12.95
CA LEU A 134 -3.05 16.23 -14.17
C LEU A 134 -4.57 16.38 -14.23
N GLU A 135 -5.07 17.03 -15.28
CA GLU A 135 -6.51 17.14 -15.51
C GLU A 135 -6.97 16.05 -16.48
N VAL A 136 -8.03 15.34 -16.12
CA VAL A 136 -8.65 14.32 -16.97
C VAL A 136 -10.10 14.69 -17.21
N LYS A 137 -10.43 15.02 -18.46
CA LYS A 137 -11.80 15.37 -18.85
C LYS A 137 -12.60 14.08 -19.07
N LYS A 138 -13.88 14.08 -18.70
CA LYS A 138 -14.77 12.90 -18.79
C LYS A 138 -14.82 12.26 -20.19
N ASN A 139 -14.72 13.08 -21.23
CA ASN A 139 -14.81 12.64 -22.63
C ASN A 139 -13.45 12.65 -23.34
N SER A 140 -12.34 12.65 -22.60
CA SER A 140 -10.99 12.65 -23.14
C SER A 140 -10.49 11.25 -23.49
N ASN A 141 -9.35 11.19 -24.18
CA ASN A 141 -8.65 9.95 -24.47
C ASN A 141 -7.94 9.42 -23.21
N LEU A 142 -8.58 8.52 -22.46
CA LEU A 142 -8.01 7.97 -21.21
C LEU A 142 -6.70 7.21 -21.42
N TYR A 143 -6.42 6.72 -22.62
CA TYR A 143 -5.15 6.07 -22.94
C TYR A 143 -3.97 7.06 -22.91
N GLU A 144 -4.15 8.27 -23.45
CA GLU A 144 -3.12 9.32 -23.40
C GLU A 144 -2.89 9.79 -21.96
N HIS A 145 -3.98 9.94 -21.19
CA HIS A 145 -3.88 10.30 -19.78
C HIS A 145 -3.17 9.23 -18.97
N SER A 146 -3.54 7.94 -19.08
CA SER A 146 -2.89 6.86 -18.33
C SER A 146 -1.41 6.76 -18.68
N ARG A 147 -1.04 6.88 -19.95
CA ARG A 147 0.37 6.93 -20.38
C ARG A 147 1.13 8.09 -19.76
N SER A 148 0.59 9.31 -19.79
CA SER A 148 1.21 10.50 -19.18
C SER A 148 1.38 10.36 -17.68
N ILE A 149 0.36 9.83 -16.99
CA ILE A 149 0.42 9.56 -15.55
C ILE A 149 1.49 8.53 -15.25
N CYS A 150 1.55 7.41 -16.00
CA CYS A 150 2.57 6.40 -15.84
C CYS A 150 3.99 6.94 -16.10
N GLN A 151 4.18 7.84 -17.06
CA GLN A 151 5.46 8.51 -17.29
C GLN A 151 5.88 9.33 -16.07
N GLN A 152 4.98 10.16 -15.54
CA GLN A 152 5.27 10.95 -14.35
C GLN A 152 5.54 10.05 -13.13
N TRP A 153 4.78 8.97 -12.97
CA TRP A 153 4.99 8.00 -11.88
C TRP A 153 6.38 7.35 -11.96
N ARG A 154 6.83 6.93 -13.15
CA ARG A 154 8.18 6.36 -13.35
C ARG A 154 9.27 7.37 -12.97
N ILE A 155 9.10 8.65 -13.31
CA ILE A 155 10.05 9.71 -12.97
C ILE A 155 10.10 9.93 -11.46
N LEU A 156 8.93 10.09 -10.83
CA LEU A 156 8.82 10.38 -9.39
C LEU A 156 9.34 9.23 -8.53
N ALA A 157 8.93 8.00 -8.86
CA ALA A 157 9.22 6.81 -8.06
C ALA A 157 10.52 6.11 -8.45
N GLU A 158 11.10 6.43 -9.61
CA GLU A 158 12.30 5.76 -10.14
C GLU A 158 12.13 4.23 -10.18
N VAL A 159 10.96 3.78 -10.66
CA VAL A 159 10.59 2.36 -10.80
C VAL A 159 10.22 2.00 -12.21
N ASN A 160 10.35 0.71 -12.53
CA ASN A 160 9.55 0.10 -13.58
C ASN A 160 8.16 -0.23 -13.03
N LEU A 161 7.13 0.30 -13.70
CA LEU A 161 5.75 -0.03 -13.40
C LEU A 161 5.40 -1.44 -13.91
N PRO A 162 4.45 -2.15 -13.27
CA PRO A 162 3.95 -3.42 -13.79
C PRO A 162 3.43 -3.29 -15.23
N GLU A 163 3.58 -4.33 -16.04
CA GLU A 163 3.23 -4.30 -17.47
C GLU A 163 1.76 -3.94 -17.74
N THR A 164 0.84 -4.42 -16.90
CA THR A 164 -0.61 -4.16 -17.03
C THR A 164 -1.03 -2.80 -16.45
N PHE A 165 -0.16 -2.12 -15.71
CA PHE A 165 -0.55 -0.99 -14.87
C PHE A 165 -1.13 0.19 -15.66
N GLU A 166 -0.68 0.43 -16.88
CA GLU A 166 -1.23 1.49 -17.74
C GLU A 166 -2.70 1.22 -18.11
N ALA A 167 -3.04 -0.03 -18.42
CA ALA A 167 -4.41 -0.45 -18.73
C ALA A 167 -5.30 -0.49 -17.47
N ASP A 168 -4.74 -0.96 -16.36
CA ASP A 168 -5.44 -0.96 -15.07
C ASP A 168 -5.73 0.48 -14.61
N LEU A 169 -4.77 1.39 -14.79
CA LEU A 169 -4.93 2.81 -14.50
C LEU A 169 -6.00 3.45 -15.41
N GLN A 170 -6.04 3.11 -16.70
CA GLN A 170 -7.12 3.58 -17.59
C GLN A 170 -8.50 3.20 -17.05
N THR A 171 -8.65 1.98 -16.54
CA THR A 171 -9.90 1.50 -15.92
C THR A 171 -10.19 2.23 -14.61
N TRP A 172 -9.17 2.44 -13.77
CA TRP A 172 -9.28 3.25 -12.55
C TRP A 172 -9.79 4.66 -12.85
N LEU A 173 -9.21 5.35 -13.85
CA LEU A 173 -9.61 6.69 -14.28
C LEU A 173 -11.07 6.73 -14.73
N ALA A 174 -11.50 5.75 -15.53
CA ALA A 174 -12.90 5.66 -15.97
C ALA A 174 -13.84 5.56 -14.76
N THR A 175 -13.50 4.73 -13.77
CA THR A 175 -14.31 4.62 -12.55
C THR A 175 -14.24 5.85 -11.66
N ALA A 176 -13.11 6.56 -11.59
CA ALA A 176 -12.97 7.81 -10.84
C ALA A 176 -13.87 8.91 -11.42
N ILE A 177 -13.87 9.06 -12.75
CA ILE A 177 -14.73 10.02 -13.48
C ILE A 177 -16.21 9.73 -13.22
N MET A 178 -16.62 8.46 -13.24
CA MET A 178 -17.99 8.07 -12.93
C MET A 178 -18.35 8.34 -11.46
N ALA A 179 -17.48 7.94 -10.52
CA ALA A 179 -17.72 8.08 -9.10
C ALA A 179 -17.74 9.54 -8.62
N LEU A 180 -16.92 10.40 -9.24
CA LEU A 180 -16.85 11.84 -8.93
C LEU A 180 -17.80 12.69 -9.79
N GLY A 181 -18.55 12.07 -10.70
CA GLY A 181 -19.61 12.72 -11.46
C GLY A 181 -19.16 13.61 -12.63
N GLY A 182 -17.89 13.57 -13.03
CA GLY A 182 -17.39 14.46 -14.08
C GLY A 182 -15.88 14.43 -14.28
N ASP A 183 -15.36 15.55 -14.77
CA ASP A 183 -13.92 15.77 -14.90
C ASP A 183 -13.24 15.64 -13.53
N VAL A 184 -11.99 15.18 -13.54
CA VAL A 184 -11.21 14.96 -12.31
C VAL A 184 -9.86 15.64 -12.44
N GLN A 185 -9.38 16.17 -11.32
CA GLN A 185 -7.99 16.57 -11.16
C GLN A 185 -7.27 15.47 -10.38
N LEU A 186 -6.08 15.09 -10.82
CA LEU A 186 -5.25 14.09 -10.17
C LEU A 186 -4.00 14.74 -9.61
N ARG A 187 -3.58 14.28 -8.44
CA ARG A 187 -2.35 14.71 -7.80
C ARG A 187 -1.60 13.50 -7.24
N PHE A 188 -0.27 13.59 -7.26
CA PHE A 188 0.57 12.64 -6.55
C PHE A 188 0.87 13.14 -5.15
N TRP A 189 0.89 12.21 -4.21
CA TRP A 189 1.42 12.38 -2.88
C TRP A 189 2.46 11.30 -2.60
N ALA A 190 3.53 11.70 -1.90
CA ALA A 190 4.55 10.79 -1.40
C ALA A 190 4.56 10.89 0.13
N PRO A 191 4.10 9.86 0.87
CA PRO A 191 4.31 9.83 2.31
C PRO A 191 5.81 9.90 2.67
N PRO A 192 6.14 10.35 3.89
CA PRO A 192 7.51 10.29 4.39
C PRO A 192 8.10 8.89 4.23
N GLU A 193 9.39 8.84 3.87
CA GLU A 193 10.10 7.57 3.76
C GLU A 193 10.14 6.84 5.10
N GLU A 194 9.87 5.54 5.06
CA GLU A 194 9.90 4.70 6.27
C GLU A 194 11.18 3.86 6.28
N HIS A 195 11.93 3.92 7.38
CA HIS A 195 13.00 2.97 7.62
C HIS A 195 12.40 1.57 7.84
N ARG A 196 12.95 0.57 7.13
CA ARG A 196 12.52 -0.82 7.21
C ARG A 196 13.73 -1.76 7.22
N VAL A 197 13.73 -2.71 8.14
CA VAL A 197 14.57 -3.91 8.03
C VAL A 197 13.73 -4.99 7.35
N VAL A 198 14.23 -5.60 6.28
CA VAL A 198 13.54 -6.67 5.56
C VAL A 198 14.27 -7.98 5.80
N ALA A 199 13.57 -8.94 6.41
CA ALA A 199 14.06 -10.29 6.66
C ALA A 199 13.36 -11.31 5.75
N THR A 200 14.00 -12.45 5.49
CA THR A 200 13.35 -13.56 4.80
C THR A 200 12.35 -14.27 5.73
N ALA A 201 11.32 -14.90 5.17
CA ALA A 201 10.41 -15.72 5.99
C ALA A 201 11.14 -16.85 6.73
N ALA A 202 12.21 -17.41 6.13
CA ALA A 202 13.06 -18.41 6.75
C ALA A 202 13.73 -17.88 8.02
N ASP A 203 14.33 -16.68 7.98
CA ASP A 203 14.99 -16.09 9.15
C ASP A 203 14.01 -15.86 10.29
N VAL A 204 12.84 -15.29 9.97
CA VAL A 204 11.78 -15.03 10.95
C VAL A 204 11.31 -16.33 11.62
N ARG A 205 11.12 -17.40 10.82
CA ARG A 205 10.76 -18.72 11.33
C ARG A 205 11.86 -19.30 12.21
N THR A 206 13.13 -19.17 11.83
CA THR A 206 14.26 -19.61 12.67
C THR A 206 14.32 -18.87 14.00
N ARG A 207 13.95 -17.58 14.04
CA ARG A 207 14.00 -16.76 15.26
C ARG A 207 12.78 -16.92 16.18
N THR A 208 11.60 -17.09 15.61
CA THR A 208 10.33 -17.08 16.37
C THR A 208 9.62 -18.44 16.38
N GLY A 209 10.17 -19.43 15.68
CA GLY A 209 9.57 -20.77 15.52
C GLY A 209 8.49 -20.85 14.45
N GLN A 210 7.89 -19.72 14.04
CA GLN A 210 6.78 -19.68 13.09
C GLN A 210 6.89 -18.50 12.12
N TYR A 211 6.11 -18.53 11.04
CA TYR A 211 5.93 -17.37 10.15
C TYR A 211 4.45 -17.18 9.87
N TYR A 212 3.91 -16.00 10.18
CA TYR A 212 2.49 -15.72 9.97
C TYR A 212 2.26 -14.71 8.85
N THR A 213 1.29 -14.98 7.98
CA THR A 213 0.79 -14.02 6.98
C THR A 213 -0.52 -13.40 7.44
N ARG A 214 -0.69 -12.10 7.21
CA ARG A 214 -1.91 -11.36 7.55
C ARG A 214 -3.07 -11.78 6.64
N ILE A 215 -4.23 -11.95 7.26
CA ILE A 215 -5.53 -12.10 6.58
C ILE A 215 -6.26 -10.76 6.67
N PHE A 216 -6.38 -10.06 5.53
CA PHE A 216 -6.94 -8.70 5.51
C PHE A 216 -8.47 -8.65 5.73
N ASN A 217 -9.19 -9.73 5.39
CA ASN A 217 -10.66 -9.81 5.50
C ASN A 217 -11.15 -10.75 6.62
N GLY A 218 -10.27 -11.17 7.53
CA GLY A 218 -10.61 -12.15 8.56
C GLY A 218 -11.12 -11.57 9.88
N GLY A 219 -11.00 -10.26 10.09
CA GLY A 219 -11.30 -9.63 11.38
C GLY A 219 -10.29 -9.96 12.48
N ASP A 220 -10.59 -9.58 13.72
CA ASP A 220 -9.66 -9.74 14.84
C ASP A 220 -9.51 -11.20 15.32
N GLU A 221 -10.49 -12.07 15.05
CA GLU A 221 -10.46 -13.50 15.42
C GLU A 221 -9.69 -14.38 14.41
N ARG A 222 -9.61 -13.94 13.15
CA ARG A 222 -8.87 -14.62 12.08
C ARG A 222 -7.87 -13.65 11.48
N TYR A 223 -6.94 -13.20 12.31
CA TYR A 223 -6.07 -12.09 11.98
C TYR A 223 -4.88 -12.52 11.13
N ALA A 224 -4.30 -13.68 11.41
CA ALA A 224 -3.19 -14.21 10.62
C ALA A 224 -3.24 -15.73 10.56
N GLU A 225 -2.53 -16.32 9.61
CA GLU A 225 -2.39 -17.76 9.47
C GLU A 225 -0.92 -18.14 9.39
N ASN A 226 -0.58 -19.31 9.95
CA ASN A 226 0.75 -19.86 9.79
C ASN A 226 1.02 -20.17 8.32
N SER A 227 2.21 -19.82 7.85
CA SER A 227 2.58 -19.85 6.44
C SER A 227 3.94 -20.52 6.24
N ASP A 228 3.95 -21.50 5.34
CA ASP A 228 5.15 -22.18 4.87
C ASP A 228 5.75 -21.51 3.62
N ALA A 229 5.26 -20.31 3.26
CA ALA A 229 5.77 -19.58 2.10
C ALA A 229 7.28 -19.32 2.23
N THR A 230 7.97 -19.47 1.11
CA THR A 230 9.44 -19.32 1.00
C THR A 230 9.84 -18.11 0.15
N ASP A 231 8.89 -17.53 -0.57
CA ASP A 231 9.04 -16.38 -1.46
C ASP A 231 8.55 -15.06 -0.84
N LEU A 232 8.19 -15.09 0.45
CA LEU A 232 7.77 -13.93 1.22
C LEU A 232 8.91 -13.36 2.08
N PHE A 233 8.75 -12.08 2.36
CA PHE A 233 9.62 -11.27 3.22
C PHE A 233 8.80 -10.59 4.31
N CYS A 234 9.47 -10.27 5.41
CA CYS A 234 8.90 -9.50 6.51
C CYS A 234 9.60 -8.16 6.61
N GLY A 235 8.87 -7.07 6.33
CA GLY A 235 9.35 -5.71 6.54
C GLY A 235 9.05 -5.29 7.97
N VAL A 236 10.09 -4.94 8.71
CA VAL A 236 10.06 -4.63 10.15
C VAL A 236 10.39 -3.15 10.35
N TRP A 237 9.62 -2.49 11.21
CA TRP A 237 9.94 -1.16 11.73
C TRP A 237 9.79 -1.14 13.24
N LYS A 238 10.12 0.00 13.83
CA LYS A 238 10.20 0.22 15.28
C LYS A 238 9.05 -0.34 16.10
N THR A 239 7.83 -0.34 15.54
CA THR A 239 6.60 -0.69 16.26
C THR A 239 5.74 -1.72 15.54
N GLY A 240 6.20 -2.30 14.42
CA GLY A 240 5.38 -3.27 13.71
C GLY A 240 6.04 -3.92 12.50
N ILE A 241 5.25 -4.75 11.80
CA ILE A 241 5.72 -5.56 10.68
C ILE A 241 4.74 -5.60 9.50
N THR A 242 5.25 -5.97 8.33
CA THR A 242 4.49 -6.34 7.12
C THR A 242 5.00 -7.70 6.64
N PRO A 243 4.31 -8.81 6.98
CA PRO A 243 4.82 -10.16 6.70
C PRO A 243 4.40 -10.72 5.33
N ASN A 244 3.56 -10.00 4.58
CA ASN A 244 3.09 -10.43 3.26
C ASN A 244 3.89 -9.77 2.12
N LEU A 245 5.12 -9.29 2.36
CA LEU A 245 5.90 -8.66 1.30
C LEU A 245 6.39 -9.73 0.33
N ASN A 246 6.26 -9.46 -0.96
CA ASN A 246 6.86 -10.29 -2.00
C ASN A 246 7.87 -9.47 -2.82
N SER A 247 8.51 -10.13 -3.79
CA SER A 247 9.53 -9.50 -4.63
C SER A 247 9.02 -8.29 -5.44
N LYS A 248 7.74 -8.28 -5.83
CA LYS A 248 7.12 -7.13 -6.51
C LYS A 248 7.11 -5.92 -5.57
N ASN A 249 6.66 -6.09 -4.33
CA ASN A 249 6.65 -5.01 -3.34
C ASN A 249 8.04 -4.41 -3.14
N LEU A 250 9.07 -5.24 -2.99
CA LEU A 250 10.45 -4.75 -2.81
C LEU A 250 10.91 -3.91 -4.00
N ARG A 251 10.70 -4.38 -5.24
CA ARG A 251 11.09 -3.65 -6.44
C ARG A 251 10.36 -2.31 -6.58
N THR A 252 9.09 -2.25 -6.19
CA THR A 252 8.25 -1.08 -6.43
C THR A 252 8.30 -0.05 -5.31
N GLU A 253 8.50 -0.46 -4.05
CA GLU A 253 8.37 0.42 -2.89
C GLU A 253 9.64 0.55 -2.05
N TYR A 254 10.68 -0.25 -2.27
CA TYR A 254 11.87 -0.27 -1.40
C TYR A 254 13.14 0.13 -2.14
N ARG A 255 14.03 0.83 -1.42
CA ARG A 255 15.34 1.27 -1.91
C ARG A 255 16.43 0.99 -0.88
N PRO A 256 17.61 0.52 -1.31
CA PRO A 256 18.81 0.58 -0.49
C PRO A 256 19.11 1.99 0.01
N TYR A 257 19.78 2.10 1.17
CA TYR A 257 20.46 3.34 1.53
C TYR A 257 21.68 3.55 0.64
N ASP A 258 21.97 4.80 0.31
CA ASP A 258 23.16 5.12 -0.46
C ASP A 258 24.42 4.94 0.40
N PRO A 259 25.56 4.52 -0.18
CA PRO A 259 26.81 4.34 0.56
C PRO A 259 27.31 5.61 1.27
N SER A 260 26.86 6.79 0.84
CA SER A 260 27.21 8.10 1.41
C SER A 260 26.29 8.57 2.55
N SER A 261 25.23 7.80 2.87
CA SER A 261 24.20 8.19 3.85
C SER A 261 24.40 7.58 5.25
N THR A 262 25.59 7.00 5.51
CA THR A 262 25.95 6.31 6.75
C THR A 262 26.97 7.09 7.57
#